data_AF-A0A968TQR0-F1
#
_entry.id   AF-A0A968TQR0-F1
#
_cell.length_a   1.000
_cell.length_b   1.000
_cell.length_c   1.000
_cell.angle_alpha   90.00
_cell.angle_beta   90.00
_cell.angle_gamma   90.00
#
_symmetry.space_group_name_H-M   'P 1'
#
loop_
_entity.id
_entity.type
_entity.pdbx_description
1 polymer ?
#
loop_
_entity_poly.entity_id
_entity_poly.type
_entity_poly.pdbx_seq_one_letter_code
_entity_poly.pdbx_strand_id
1 'polypeptide(L)'
;MGSEILVARVTDGKTGAREVYPFYPEWVDRWQLWNKELPNLTARINQDYGERVARAFKRAGVPFAPYNLRHAYAIRISVVFKLPVAVAAAFMGHSPTVHWQTYNRWISQELHQRVYDGVLQNLDRPLSP
;
A
#
# COMPACT_ATOMS: atom_id res chain seq x y z
N MET A 1 -21.89 -14.31 8.81
CA MET A 1 -22.07 -12.84 8.84
C MET A 1 -20.89 -12.29 8.08
N GLY A 2 -21.10 -11.75 6.86
CA GLY A 2 -19.99 -11.32 6.01
C GLY A 2 -19.19 -10.26 6.74
N SER A 3 -17.93 -10.54 7.07
CA SER A 3 -17.05 -9.56 7.72
C SER A 3 -16.87 -8.40 6.74
N GLU A 4 -17.53 -7.29 7.01
CA GLU A 4 -17.35 -6.06 6.26
C GLU A 4 -15.87 -5.68 6.37
N ILE A 5 -15.16 -5.71 5.24
CA ILE A 5 -13.72 -5.45 5.21
C ILE A 5 -13.52 -4.00 5.67
N LEU A 6 -12.70 -3.80 6.71
CA LEU A 6 -12.37 -2.45 7.15
C LEU A 6 -11.51 -1.74 6.11
N VAL A 7 -12.10 -0.75 5.44
CA VAL A 7 -11.43 0.07 4.42
C VAL A 7 -11.04 1.42 5.02
N ALA A 8 -9.80 1.85 4.78
CA ALA A 8 -9.36 3.17 5.19
C ALA A 8 -9.83 4.23 4.18
N ARG A 9 -10.69 5.15 4.62
CA ARG A 9 -11.17 6.26 3.79
C ARG A 9 -10.32 7.50 4.03
N VAL A 10 -9.63 7.95 2.98
CA VAL A 10 -8.97 9.25 2.98
C VAL A 10 -9.98 10.27 2.49
N THR A 11 -10.32 11.25 3.33
CA THR A 11 -11.38 12.22 3.06
C THR A 11 -10.88 13.54 2.50
N ASP A 12 -9.59 13.84 2.65
CA ASP A 12 -8.99 15.10 2.24
C ASP A 12 -7.55 14.90 1.73
N GLY A 13 -7.05 15.85 0.93
CA GLY A 13 -5.72 15.88 0.37
C GLY A 13 -5.68 16.35 -1.09
N LYS A 14 -4.46 16.59 -1.60
CA LYS A 14 -4.22 17.14 -2.95
C LYS A 14 -4.84 16.34 -4.10
N THR A 15 -5.13 15.07 -3.89
CA THR A 15 -5.64 14.14 -4.91
C THR A 15 -7.05 13.64 -4.63
N GLY A 16 -7.76 14.32 -3.73
CA GLY A 16 -9.16 14.03 -3.42
C GLY A 16 -9.36 12.82 -2.53
N ALA A 17 -10.65 12.56 -2.26
CA ALA A 17 -11.09 11.45 -1.44
C ALA A 17 -10.89 10.11 -2.15
N ARG A 18 -10.51 9.08 -1.39
CA ARG A 18 -10.31 7.72 -1.92
C ARG A 18 -10.40 6.68 -0.82
N GLU A 19 -10.62 5.45 -1.24
CA GLU A 19 -10.60 4.27 -0.40
C GLU A 19 -9.28 3.52 -0.58
N VAL A 20 -8.74 3.05 0.54
CA VAL A 20 -7.50 2.30 0.59
C VAL A 20 -7.80 0.94 1.24
N TYR A 21 -7.75 -0.10 0.41
CA TYR A 21 -8.15 -1.45 0.78
C TYR A 21 -7.00 -2.20 1.46
N PRO A 22 -7.29 -3.07 2.46
CA PRO A 22 -6.27 -3.94 3.02
C PRO A 22 -6.01 -5.11 2.06
N PHE A 23 -4.81 -5.15 1.48
CA PHE A 23 -4.31 -6.28 0.69
C PHE A 23 -3.70 -7.39 1.56
N TYR A 24 -4.29 -7.58 2.74
CA TYR A 24 -4.13 -8.65 3.72
C TYR A 24 -5.22 -8.41 4.79
N PRO A 25 -6.50 -8.74 4.48
CA PRO A 25 -7.61 -8.47 5.39
C PRO A 25 -7.41 -9.12 6.77
N GLU A 26 -6.68 -10.23 6.85
CA GLU A 26 -6.33 -10.88 8.12
C GLU A 26 -5.47 -10.01 9.06
N TRP A 27 -4.82 -8.95 8.56
CA TRP A 27 -4.13 -7.97 9.41
C TRP A 27 -5.12 -7.06 10.14
N VAL A 28 -6.28 -6.78 9.52
CA VAL A 28 -7.38 -6.05 10.16
C VAL A 28 -7.84 -6.83 11.39
N ASP A 29 -8.02 -8.15 11.23
CA ASP A 29 -8.44 -9.05 12.30
C ASP A 29 -7.37 -9.16 13.39
N ARG A 30 -6.12 -9.45 12.99
CA ARG A 30 -5.01 -9.64 13.92
C ARG A 30 -4.75 -8.44 14.81
N TRP A 31 -4.92 -7.24 14.28
CA TRP A 31 -4.69 -6.00 15.02
C TRP A 31 -5.97 -5.33 15.51
N GLN A 32 -7.12 -5.98 15.31
CA GLN A 32 -8.44 -5.49 15.73
C GLN A 32 -8.69 -4.02 15.34
N LEU A 33 -8.36 -3.67 14.09
CA LEU A 33 -8.29 -2.27 13.66
C LEU A 33 -9.65 -1.54 13.73
N TRP A 34 -10.77 -2.27 13.84
CA TRP A 34 -12.10 -1.71 14.07
C TRP A 34 -12.23 -1.01 15.43
N ASN A 35 -11.39 -1.34 16.43
CA ASN A 35 -11.39 -0.68 17.73
C ASN A 35 -10.92 0.78 17.65
N LYS A 36 -10.19 1.16 16.57
CA LYS A 36 -9.70 2.53 16.32
C LYS A 36 -8.96 3.14 17.52
N GLU A 37 -8.07 2.37 18.13
CA GLU A 37 -7.16 2.85 19.18
C GLU A 37 -6.10 3.79 18.59
N LEU A 38 -6.51 5.03 18.29
CA LEU A 38 -5.66 6.03 17.67
C LEU A 38 -4.90 6.84 18.73
N PRO A 39 -3.63 7.22 18.48
CA PRO A 39 -2.92 8.13 19.36
C PRO A 39 -3.61 9.50 19.35
N ASN A 40 -3.47 10.26 20.45
CA ASN A 40 -4.01 11.61 20.51
C ASN A 40 -3.35 12.51 19.45
N LEU A 41 -4.14 12.93 18.46
CA LEU A 41 -3.68 13.69 17.30
C LEU A 41 -3.71 15.20 17.62
N THR A 42 -2.58 15.74 18.07
CA THR A 42 -2.47 17.18 18.42
C THR A 42 -1.72 18.02 17.38
N ALA A 43 -1.39 17.45 16.23
CA ALA A 43 -0.71 18.15 15.14
C ALA A 43 -1.71 18.98 14.31
N ARG A 44 -1.27 20.14 13.82
CA ARG A 44 -2.13 21.08 13.05
C ARG A 44 -1.87 21.01 11.55
N ILE A 45 -0.68 20.57 11.14
CA ILE A 45 -0.30 20.44 9.73
C ILE A 45 0.25 19.04 9.43
N ASN A 46 0.09 18.59 8.19
CA ASN A 46 0.51 17.24 7.75
C ASN A 46 2.00 16.95 7.99
N GLN A 47 2.85 17.98 7.94
CA GLN A 47 4.29 17.86 8.20
C GLN A 47 4.56 17.38 9.64
N ASP A 48 3.86 17.95 10.63
CA ASP A 48 4.02 17.59 12.04
C ASP A 48 3.60 16.13 12.29
N TYR A 49 2.54 15.67 11.61
CA TYR A 49 2.13 14.27 11.66
C TYR A 49 3.26 13.35 11.17
N GLY A 50 3.84 13.66 10.01
CA GLY A 50 4.96 12.90 9.45
C GLY A 50 6.16 12.84 10.39
N GLU A 51 6.55 13.98 10.97
CA GLU A 51 7.68 14.05 11.90
C GLU A 51 7.41 13.24 13.19
N ARG A 52 6.22 13.36 13.77
CA ARG A 52 5.86 12.64 15.00
C ARG A 52 5.86 11.13 14.80
N VAL A 53 5.35 10.65 13.67
CA VAL A 53 5.39 9.22 13.32
C VAL A 53 6.84 8.75 13.15
N ALA A 54 7.69 9.54 12.47
CA ALA A 54 9.10 9.20 12.32
C ALA A 54 9.83 9.12 13.68
N ARG A 55 9.57 10.07 14.59
CA ARG A 55 10.11 10.03 15.96
C ARG A 55 9.60 8.82 16.74
N ALA A 56 8.33 8.44 16.59
CA ALA A 56 7.76 7.26 17.23
C ALA A 56 8.44 5.97 16.75
N PHE A 57 8.68 5.82 15.45
CA PHE A 57 9.42 4.69 14.87
C PHE A 57 10.82 4.59 15.45
N LYS A 58 11.53 5.72 15.52
CA LYS A 58 12.87 5.78 16.13
C LYS A 58 12.86 5.35 17.60
N ARG A 59 11.90 5.84 18.40
CA ARG A 59 11.76 5.44 19.82
C ARG A 59 11.46 3.96 19.98
N ALA A 60 10.69 3.39 19.06
CA ALA A 60 10.35 1.98 19.05
C ALA A 60 11.45 1.07 18.44
N GLY A 61 12.60 1.64 18.04
CA GLY A 61 13.70 0.87 17.46
C GLY A 61 13.40 0.30 16.06
N VAL A 62 12.41 0.84 15.34
CA VAL A 62 12.05 0.37 14.00
C VAL A 62 13.16 0.74 13.01
N PRO A 63 13.74 -0.21 12.26
CA PRO A 63 14.94 0.02 11.45
C PRO A 63 14.68 0.70 10.11
N PHE A 64 13.48 1.25 9.89
CA PHE A 64 13.09 1.89 8.63
C PHE A 64 12.19 3.09 8.86
N ALA A 65 12.14 3.99 7.87
CA ALA A 65 11.27 5.16 7.92
C ALA A 65 9.80 4.79 7.67
N PRO A 66 8.81 5.48 8.29
CA PRO A 66 7.39 5.22 8.06
C PRO A 66 6.98 5.24 6.59
N TYR A 67 7.61 6.09 5.78
CA TYR A 67 7.35 6.20 4.34
C TYR A 67 7.66 4.89 3.59
N ASN A 68 8.55 4.04 4.12
CA ASN A 68 8.82 2.72 3.54
C ASN A 68 7.61 1.79 3.63
N LEU A 69 6.70 1.97 4.60
CA LEU A 69 5.44 1.22 4.64
C LEU A 69 4.51 1.60 3.48
N ARG A 70 4.49 2.88 3.10
CA ARG A 70 3.80 3.34 1.89
C ARG A 70 4.40 2.71 0.64
N HIS A 71 5.73 2.61 0.57
CA HIS A 71 6.39 1.91 -0.54
C HIS A 71 6.06 0.41 -0.57
N ALA A 72 6.11 -0.27 0.57
CA ALA A 72 5.76 -1.68 0.68
C ALA A 72 4.31 -1.94 0.26
N TYR A 73 3.37 -1.05 0.63
CA TYR A 73 1.98 -1.14 0.18
C TYR A 73 1.86 -1.02 -1.34
N ALA A 74 2.53 -0.04 -1.97
CA ALA A 74 2.50 0.14 -3.41
C ALA A 74 3.01 -1.09 -4.19
N ILE A 75 4.15 -1.63 -3.75
CA ILE A 75 4.77 -2.80 -4.37
C ILE A 75 3.87 -4.03 -4.17
N ARG A 76 3.30 -4.19 -2.97
CA ARG A 76 2.37 -5.28 -2.67
C ARG A 76 1.20 -5.28 -3.64
N ILE A 77 0.48 -4.16 -3.75
CA ILE A 77 -0.71 -4.10 -4.61
C ILE A 77 -0.36 -4.27 -6.09
N SER A 78 0.70 -3.61 -6.57
CA SER A 78 1.05 -3.63 -8.00
C SER A 78 1.70 -4.93 -8.44
N VAL A 79 2.49 -5.57 -7.58
CA VAL A 79 3.34 -6.70 -7.99
C VAL A 79 2.94 -8.01 -7.36
N VAL A 80 2.71 -8.04 -6.05
CA VAL A 80 2.32 -9.28 -5.36
C VAL A 80 0.89 -9.66 -5.74
N PHE A 81 -0.03 -8.69 -5.69
CA PHE A 81 -1.43 -8.87 -6.09
C PHE A 81 -1.69 -8.53 -7.56
N LYS A 82 -0.65 -8.14 -8.30
CA LYS A 82 -0.69 -7.93 -9.76
C LYS A 82 -1.77 -6.95 -10.24
N LEU A 83 -2.11 -5.93 -9.44
CA LEU A 83 -3.08 -4.93 -9.89
C LEU A 83 -2.52 -4.10 -11.04
N PRO A 84 -3.37 -3.71 -12.02
CA PRO A 84 -2.98 -2.74 -13.02
C PRO A 84 -2.45 -1.46 -12.38
N VAL A 85 -1.36 -0.89 -12.92
CA VAL A 85 -0.70 0.30 -12.36
C VAL A 85 -1.68 1.45 -12.16
N ALA A 86 -2.63 1.64 -13.08
CA ALA A 86 -3.66 2.68 -12.96
C ALA A 86 -4.55 2.50 -11.71
N VAL A 87 -4.97 1.26 -11.42
CA VAL A 87 -5.80 0.94 -10.25
C VAL A 87 -4.98 1.11 -8.97
N ALA A 88 -3.75 0.60 -8.95
CA ALA A 88 -2.85 0.76 -7.81
C ALA A 88 -2.53 2.24 -7.52
N ALA A 89 -2.29 3.04 -8.56
CA ALA A 89 -2.06 4.47 -8.45
C ALA A 89 -3.28 5.20 -7.86
N ALA A 90 -4.50 4.83 -8.30
CA ALA A 90 -5.74 5.42 -7.80
C ALA A 90 -5.91 5.21 -6.28
N PHE A 91 -5.69 3.99 -5.76
CA PHE A 91 -5.72 3.72 -4.32
C PHE A 91 -4.71 4.57 -3.53
N MET A 92 -3.59 4.91 -4.15
CA MET A 92 -2.56 5.72 -3.49
C MET A 92 -2.76 7.22 -3.67
N GLY A 93 -3.69 7.64 -4.52
CA GLY A 93 -3.87 9.05 -4.89
C GLY A 93 -2.69 9.55 -5.71
N HIS A 94 -2.20 8.74 -6.65
CA HIS A 94 -1.16 9.08 -7.61
C HIS A 94 -1.71 9.08 -9.03
N SER A 95 -1.05 9.79 -9.95
CA SER A 95 -1.19 9.48 -11.38
C SER A 95 -0.42 8.18 -11.70
N PRO A 96 -0.80 7.45 -12.77
CA PRO A 96 -0.06 6.26 -13.19
C PRO A 96 1.44 6.54 -13.41
N THR A 97 1.77 7.69 -14.00
CA THR A 97 3.15 8.12 -14.23
C THR A 97 3.93 8.34 -12.94
N VAL A 98 3.35 9.05 -11.96
CA VAL A 98 4.00 9.27 -10.65
C VAL A 98 4.22 7.96 -9.93
N HIS A 99 3.21 7.08 -9.94
CA HIS A 99 3.31 5.75 -9.35
C HIS A 99 4.43 4.95 -10.02
N TRP A 100 4.44 4.90 -11.35
CA TRP A 100 5.46 4.21 -12.11
C TRP A 100 6.87 4.76 -11.82
N GLN A 101 7.10 6.07 -11.89
CA GLN A 101 8.40 6.68 -11.61
C GLN A 101 8.89 6.40 -10.18
N THR A 102 7.99 6.40 -9.20
CA THR A 102 8.33 6.20 -7.79
C THR A 102 8.68 4.74 -7.49
N TYR A 103 8.01 3.79 -8.14
CA TYR A 103 8.08 2.37 -7.76
C TYR A 103 8.85 1.50 -8.76
N ASN A 104 9.02 1.91 -10.01
CA ASN A 104 9.74 1.14 -11.02
C ASN A 104 11.21 0.89 -10.64
N ARG A 105 11.84 1.79 -9.89
CA ARG A 105 13.18 1.60 -9.29
C ARG A 105 13.28 0.30 -8.47
N TRP A 106 12.19 -0.15 -7.86
CA TRP A 106 12.16 -1.32 -6.98
C TRP A 106 11.80 -2.61 -7.71
N ILE A 107 11.58 -2.54 -9.02
CA ILE A 107 11.38 -3.73 -9.84
C ILE A 107 12.76 -4.33 -10.13
N SER A 108 13.12 -5.34 -9.34
CA SER A 108 14.35 -6.10 -9.51
C SER A 108 14.20 -7.19 -10.57
N GLN A 109 15.32 -7.71 -11.06
CA GLN A 109 15.32 -8.87 -11.96
C GLN A 109 14.62 -10.09 -11.34
N GLU A 110 14.80 -10.31 -10.03
CA GLU A 110 14.08 -11.35 -9.28
C GLU A 110 12.57 -11.17 -9.32
N LEU A 111 12.10 -9.92 -9.35
CA LEU A 111 10.69 -9.60 -9.41
C LEU A 111 10.14 -9.88 -10.81
N HIS A 112 10.89 -9.53 -11.87
CA HIS A 112 10.56 -9.92 -13.24
C HIS A 112 10.43 -11.44 -13.38
N GLN A 113 11.39 -12.20 -12.82
CA GLN A 113 11.35 -13.66 -12.88
C GLN A 113 10.12 -14.22 -12.16
N ARG A 114 9.83 -13.75 -10.94
CA ARG A 114 8.63 -14.18 -10.20
C ARG A 114 7.33 -13.87 -10.93
N VAL A 115 7.22 -12.71 -11.58
CA VAL A 115 6.05 -12.36 -12.38
C VAL A 115 5.93 -13.31 -13.57
N TYR A 116 7.04 -13.57 -14.27
CA TYR A 116 7.09 -14.50 -15.40
C TYR A 116 6.68 -15.92 -15.01
N ASP A 117 7.27 -16.47 -13.94
CA ASP A 117 6.94 -17.81 -13.42
C ASP A 117 5.46 -17.91 -13.06
N GLY A 118 4.92 -16.87 -12.41
CA GLY A 118 3.50 -16.81 -12.06
C GLY A 118 2.56 -16.66 -13.27
N VAL A 119 3.04 -16.17 -14.42
CA VAL A 119 2.27 -16.17 -15.67
C VAL A 119 2.31 -17.56 -16.31
N LEU A 120 3.45 -18.25 -16.28
CA LEU A 120 3.57 -19.61 -16.80
C LEU A 120 2.76 -20.64 -15.99
N GLN A 121 2.60 -20.41 -14.69
CA GLN A 121 1.76 -21.24 -13.81
C GLN A 121 0.26 -20.95 -13.93
N ASN A 122 -0.13 -19.85 -14.59
CA ASN A 122 -1.54 -19.52 -14.77
C ASN A 122 -2.17 -20.43 -15.83
N LEU A 123 -3.16 -21.23 -15.42
CA LEU A 123 -3.87 -22.15 -16.32
C LEU A 123 -4.66 -21.43 -17.42
N ASP A 124 -5.07 -20.18 -17.17
CA ASP A 124 -5.80 -19.34 -18.12
C ASP A 124 -4.87 -18.50 -19.01
N ARG A 125 -3.57 -18.81 -19.04
CA ARG A 125 -2.59 -18.14 -19.90
C ARG A 125 -3.00 -18.29 -21.38
N PRO A 126 -2.95 -17.22 -22.20
CA PRO A 126 -3.17 -17.31 -23.63
C PRO A 126 -2.24 -18.32 -24.29
N LEU A 127 -2.79 -19.16 -25.16
CA LEU A 127 -2.03 -20.09 -25.98
C LEU A 127 -1.36 -19.35 -27.14
N SER A 128 -0.27 -19.91 -27.66
CA SER A 128 0.33 -19.40 -28.89
C SER A 128 -0.69 -19.47 -30.04
N PRO A 129 -0.65 -18.53 -31.00
CA PRO A 129 -1.50 -18.57 -32.18
C PRO A 129 -1.41 -19.88 -32.95
#